data_AF-A0A5N6U340-F1
#
_entry.id   AF-A0A5N6U340-F1
#
_cell.length_a   1.000
_cell.length_b   1.000
_cell.length_c   1.000
_cell.angle_alpha   90.00
_cell.angle_beta   90.00
_cell.angle_gamma   90.00
#
_symmetry.space_group_name_H-M   'P 1'
#
loop_
_entity.id
_entity.type
_entity.pdbx_description
1 polymer ?
#
loop_
_entity_poly.entity_id
_entity_poly.type
_entity_poly.pdbx_seq_one_letter_code
_entity_poly.pdbx_strand_id
1 'polypeptide(L)'
;MCDSPETLKLRKNYRDALRTIKDKIINLGTNQIEPCDVQNAGICQQSLSLEDDRKRPYFFVPFEKEYIPTDEIEYHIYDESNENHINWGDMNFGDLFDLDYNWTVSFTCPAPVDTGLPHMKCIMDTTDINGDDRLTQGELISIINIMVGRLKTKSLRPHVVAPVMVYSVMGPAHLRVLEAYYNGQHLVVRKTELYDMRDFNPALITLLTKWWLGYAVGETKTLTPPAP
;
A
#
# COMPACT_ATOMS: atom_id res chain seq x y z
N MET A 1 27.57 -4.52 3.85
CA MET A 1 27.88 -3.12 3.46
C MET A 1 27.48 -2.22 4.61
N CYS A 2 28.36 -1.36 5.08
CA CYS A 2 28.11 -0.48 6.23
C CYS A 2 27.17 0.66 5.81
N ASP A 3 26.15 0.96 6.61
CA ASP A 3 25.18 2.02 6.34
C ASP A 3 25.88 3.39 6.29
N SER A 4 25.75 4.13 5.18
CA SER A 4 26.28 5.50 5.10
C SER A 4 25.55 6.41 6.11
N PRO A 5 26.27 7.23 6.91
CA PRO A 5 25.66 8.25 7.77
C PRO A 5 24.68 9.17 7.01
N GLU A 6 24.95 9.44 5.73
CA GLU A 6 24.11 10.28 4.87
C GLU A 6 22.78 9.59 4.57
N THR A 7 22.79 8.30 4.25
CA THR A 7 21.57 7.51 4.01
C THR A 7 20.69 7.45 5.25
N LEU A 8 21.30 7.29 6.44
CA LEU A 8 20.56 7.28 7.70
C LEU A 8 19.91 8.64 8.01
N LYS A 9 20.64 9.74 7.76
CA LYS A 9 20.11 11.10 7.90
C LYS A 9 18.97 11.34 6.92
N LEU A 10 19.11 10.92 5.67
CA LEU A 10 18.09 11.06 4.63
C LEU A 10 16.80 10.30 5.01
N ARG A 11 16.93 9.03 5.41
CA ARG A 11 15.80 8.22 5.90
C ARG A 11 15.10 8.88 7.08
N LYS A 12 15.85 9.53 7.99
CA LYS A 12 15.26 10.28 9.10
C LYS A 12 14.43 11.45 8.59
N ASN A 13 14.99 12.28 7.70
CA ASN A 13 14.28 13.42 7.12
C ASN A 13 12.98 12.98 6.43
N TYR A 14 12.98 11.86 5.70
CA TYR A 14 11.77 11.34 5.05
C TYR A 14 10.71 10.88 6.03
N ARG A 15 11.10 10.19 7.11
CA ARG A 15 10.14 9.83 8.17
C ARG A 15 9.53 11.06 8.82
N ASP A 16 10.34 12.09 9.06
CA ASP A 16 9.86 13.33 9.69
C ASP A 16 8.91 14.08 8.73
N ALA A 17 9.23 14.15 7.44
CA ALA A 17 8.33 14.73 6.43
C ALA A 17 7.00 13.95 6.30
N LEU A 18 7.06 12.61 6.24
CA LEU A 18 5.87 11.76 6.20
C LEU A 18 4.98 11.95 7.43
N ARG A 19 5.56 12.10 8.63
CA ARG A 19 4.80 12.42 9.84
C ARG A 19 4.14 13.79 9.76
N THR A 20 4.84 14.81 9.27
CA THR A 20 4.22 16.13 9.05
C THR A 20 3.05 16.06 8.07
N ILE A 21 3.16 15.27 7.01
CA ILE A 21 2.04 15.04 6.07
C ILE A 21 0.87 14.37 6.80
N LYS A 22 1.14 13.32 7.59
CA LYS A 22 0.13 12.62 8.41
C LYS A 22 -0.58 13.57 9.35
N ASP A 23 0.17 14.40 10.09
CA ASP A 23 -0.41 15.35 11.04
C ASP A 23 -1.32 16.36 10.33
N LYS A 24 -0.93 16.86 9.15
CA LYS A 24 -1.78 17.74 8.35
C LYS A 24 -3.09 17.05 7.96
N ILE A 25 -3.02 15.81 7.49
CA ILE A 25 -4.19 15.00 7.08
C ILE A 25 -5.13 14.77 8.27
N ILE A 26 -4.59 14.39 9.44
CA ILE A 26 -5.38 14.15 10.66
C ILE A 26 -6.15 15.41 11.06
N ASN A 27 -5.46 16.57 11.03
CA ASN A 27 -6.03 17.85 11.41
C ASN A 27 -7.13 18.38 10.49
N LEU A 28 -7.38 17.75 9.32
CA LEU A 28 -8.51 18.10 8.46
C LEU A 28 -9.85 17.63 9.05
N GLY A 29 -9.85 16.63 9.92
CA GLY A 29 -11.06 16.11 10.58
C GLY A 29 -12.12 15.55 9.61
N THR A 30 -11.71 15.12 8.41
CA THR A 30 -12.59 14.51 7.40
C THR A 30 -12.02 13.19 6.90
N ASN A 31 -12.91 12.25 6.62
CA ASN A 31 -12.56 10.92 6.10
C ASN A 31 -12.25 10.92 4.60
N GLN A 32 -12.91 11.78 3.82
CA GLN A 32 -12.67 11.95 2.39
C GLN A 32 -12.06 13.32 2.17
N ILE A 33 -10.87 13.35 1.59
CA ILE A 33 -10.06 14.56 1.53
C ILE A 33 -10.21 15.22 0.17
N GLU A 34 -10.51 16.52 0.19
CA GLU A 34 -10.61 17.30 -1.03
C GLU A 34 -9.26 17.37 -1.76
N PRO A 35 -9.24 17.34 -3.11
CA PRO A 35 -7.98 17.34 -3.87
C PRO A 35 -7.04 18.51 -3.55
N CYS A 36 -7.59 19.69 -3.22
CA CYS A 36 -6.80 20.85 -2.80
C CYS A 36 -6.11 20.61 -1.46
N ASP A 37 -6.79 19.99 -0.49
CA ASP A 37 -6.24 19.69 0.82
C ASP A 37 -5.18 18.59 0.75
N VAL A 38 -5.38 17.59 -0.12
CA VAL A 38 -4.36 16.58 -0.45
C VAL A 38 -3.09 17.26 -0.97
N GLN A 39 -3.23 18.21 -1.91
CA GLN A 39 -2.09 18.94 -2.46
C GLN A 39 -1.40 19.82 -1.41
N ASN A 40 -2.16 20.55 -0.61
CA ASN A 40 -1.67 21.40 0.49
C ASN A 40 -0.95 20.59 1.59
N ALA A 41 -1.36 19.33 1.78
CA ALA A 41 -0.68 18.41 2.69
C ALA A 41 0.72 18.02 2.18
N GLY A 42 0.99 18.14 0.88
CA GLY A 42 2.26 17.77 0.24
C GLY A 42 2.17 16.47 -0.55
N ILE A 43 0.98 16.07 -0.97
CA ILE A 43 0.70 14.81 -1.65
C ILE A 43 0.46 15.09 -3.14
N CYS A 44 1.11 14.31 -4.00
CA CYS A 44 0.95 14.39 -5.45
C CYS A 44 0.10 13.21 -5.92
N GLN A 45 -1.12 13.50 -6.36
CA GLN A 45 -2.03 12.49 -6.90
C GLN A 45 -1.78 12.27 -8.39
N GLN A 46 -1.81 11.01 -8.83
CA GLN A 46 -1.63 10.61 -10.23
C GLN A 46 -2.56 9.45 -10.58
N SER A 47 -2.80 9.26 -11.89
CA SER A 47 -3.57 8.13 -12.40
C SER A 47 -2.70 6.86 -12.46
N LEU A 48 -3.32 5.72 -12.13
CA LEU A 48 -2.77 4.37 -12.23
C LEU A 48 -3.74 3.53 -13.07
N SER A 49 -3.21 2.59 -13.84
CA SER A 49 -4.02 1.54 -14.47
C SER A 49 -3.33 0.20 -14.27
N LEU A 50 -4.12 -0.84 -14.01
CA LEU A 50 -3.63 -2.22 -13.93
C LEU A 50 -3.61 -2.91 -15.29
N GLU A 51 -4.14 -2.26 -16.32
CA GLU A 51 -4.32 -2.81 -17.67
C GLU A 51 -3.59 -1.99 -18.75
N ASP A 52 -3.48 -0.67 -18.56
CA ASP A 52 -2.78 0.23 -19.49
C ASP A 52 -1.30 0.34 -19.10
N ASP A 53 -0.45 -0.19 -19.98
CA ASP A 53 1.02 -0.18 -19.83
C ASP A 53 1.60 1.21 -19.58
N ARG A 54 0.98 2.28 -20.11
CA ARG A 54 1.47 3.67 -19.93
C ARG A 54 1.24 4.20 -18.53
N LYS A 55 0.35 3.57 -17.77
CA LYS A 55 -0.03 3.98 -16.42
C LYS A 55 0.14 2.85 -15.41
N ARG A 56 0.90 1.81 -15.74
CA ARG A 56 1.14 0.68 -14.85
C ARG A 56 1.90 1.08 -13.57
N PRO A 57 1.76 0.32 -12.47
CA PRO A 57 2.61 0.43 -11.29
C PRO A 57 4.11 0.46 -11.63
N TYR A 58 4.86 1.31 -10.94
CA TYR A 58 6.32 1.46 -11.13
C TYR A 58 7.12 0.47 -10.30
N PHE A 59 6.60 0.09 -9.13
CA PHE A 59 7.32 -0.67 -8.10
C PHE A 59 6.78 -2.10 -7.94
N PHE A 60 5.79 -2.47 -8.75
CA PHE A 60 5.16 -3.78 -8.73
C PHE A 60 4.94 -4.26 -10.16
N VAL A 61 5.01 -5.57 -10.37
CA VAL A 61 4.65 -6.24 -11.64
C VAL A 61 3.63 -7.33 -11.36
N PRO A 62 2.71 -7.63 -12.29
CA PRO A 62 1.72 -8.67 -12.08
C PRO A 62 2.38 -10.06 -12.10
N PHE A 63 1.72 -11.02 -11.47
CA PHE A 63 2.07 -12.42 -11.58
C PHE A 63 1.71 -12.95 -12.98
N GLU A 64 2.70 -13.49 -13.70
CA GLU A 64 2.54 -13.90 -15.10
C GLU A 64 2.42 -15.42 -15.32
N LYS A 65 2.64 -16.27 -14.31
CA LYS A 65 2.51 -17.72 -14.53
C LYS A 65 1.04 -18.09 -14.72
N GLU A 66 0.79 -19.03 -15.64
CA GLU A 66 -0.51 -19.67 -15.76
C GLU A 66 -0.90 -20.29 -14.42
N TYR A 67 -2.09 -19.95 -13.95
CA TYR A 67 -2.73 -20.69 -12.88
C TYR A 67 -3.03 -22.08 -13.42
N ILE A 68 -2.27 -23.08 -12.99
CA ILE A 68 -2.61 -24.48 -13.20
C ILE A 68 -3.50 -24.83 -12.01
N PRO A 69 -4.83 -25.02 -12.19
CA PRO A 69 -5.66 -25.54 -11.11
C PRO A 69 -5.08 -26.90 -10.75
N THR A 70 -4.53 -27.03 -9.54
CA THR A 70 -4.32 -28.36 -8.98
C THR A 70 -5.70 -28.88 -8.66
N ASP A 71 -6.16 -29.86 -9.44
CA ASP A 71 -7.35 -30.63 -9.11
C ASP A 71 -7.18 -31.13 -7.67
N GLU A 72 -8.14 -30.77 -6.82
CA GLU A 72 -8.21 -31.04 -5.37
C GLU A 72 -7.31 -30.17 -4.46
N ILE A 73 -7.73 -28.92 -4.22
CA ILE A 73 -7.47 -28.29 -2.92
C ILE A 73 -8.59 -28.78 -1.99
N GLU A 74 -8.29 -29.79 -1.18
CA GLU A 74 -9.15 -30.17 -0.06
C GLU A 74 -9.21 -28.97 0.90
N TYR A 75 -10.33 -28.23 0.90
CA TYR A 75 -10.56 -27.19 1.89
C TYR A 75 -10.61 -27.87 3.25
N HIS A 76 -9.50 -27.88 3.99
CA HIS A 76 -9.54 -28.21 5.40
C HIS A 76 -10.57 -27.29 6.05
N ILE A 77 -11.63 -27.90 6.59
CA ILE A 77 -12.64 -27.18 7.37
C ILE A 77 -11.88 -26.44 8.46
N TYR A 78 -12.07 -25.12 8.49
CA TYR A 78 -11.44 -24.25 9.47
C TYR A 78 -11.77 -24.77 10.88
N ASP A 79 -10.74 -25.21 11.61
CA ASP A 79 -10.85 -25.66 13.00
C ASP A 79 -10.47 -24.49 13.92
N GLU A 80 -11.50 -23.83 14.46
CA GLU A 80 -11.39 -22.72 15.42
C GLU A 80 -10.57 -23.08 16.68
N SER A 81 -10.38 -24.37 16.98
CA SER A 81 -9.72 -24.80 18.22
C SER A 81 -8.19 -24.81 18.17
N ASN A 82 -7.58 -24.55 17.01
CA ASN A 82 -6.15 -24.70 16.77
C ASN A 82 -5.38 -23.36 16.67
N GLU A 83 -5.79 -22.36 17.46
CA GLU A 83 -5.08 -21.09 17.60
C GLU A 83 -3.76 -21.24 18.38
N ASN A 84 -2.74 -21.78 17.73
CA ASN A 84 -1.42 -21.18 17.91
C ASN A 84 -1.41 -19.94 17.02
N HIS A 85 -1.86 -18.80 17.56
CA HIS A 85 -1.76 -17.49 16.93
C HIS A 85 -0.29 -17.18 16.63
N ILE A 86 0.23 -17.69 15.52
CA ILE A 86 1.47 -17.19 14.95
C ILE A 86 1.10 -15.79 14.49
N ASN A 87 1.68 -14.78 15.14
CA ASN A 87 1.44 -13.37 14.84
C ASN A 87 2.04 -13.02 13.45
N TRP A 88 1.39 -13.49 12.40
CA TRP A 88 1.62 -13.11 11.00
C TRP A 88 1.03 -11.72 10.79
N GLY A 89 1.75 -10.68 11.17
CA GLY A 89 1.26 -9.33 10.91
C GLY A 89 1.79 -8.24 11.83
N ASP A 90 2.31 -8.59 13.01
CA ASP A 90 2.94 -7.59 13.88
C ASP A 90 4.35 -7.23 13.37
N MET A 91 4.38 -6.55 12.22
CA MET A 91 5.55 -5.82 11.73
C MET A 91 5.90 -4.62 12.63
N ASN A 92 5.23 -4.47 13.78
CA ASN A 92 5.42 -3.42 14.75
C ASN A 92 5.26 -2.03 14.13
N PHE A 93 4.28 -1.90 13.24
CA PHE A 93 3.87 -0.62 12.66
C PHE A 93 3.08 0.25 13.66
N GLY A 94 2.72 -0.31 14.83
CA GLY A 94 1.73 0.28 15.73
C GLY A 94 0.33 0.17 15.13
N ASP A 95 -0.59 0.98 15.63
CA ASP A 95 -1.93 1.08 15.04
C ASP A 95 -1.79 1.67 13.62
N LEU A 96 -2.10 0.85 12.61
CA LEU A 96 -2.15 1.30 11.22
C LEU A 96 -3.33 2.26 10.95
N PHE A 97 -4.16 2.51 11.96
CA PHE A 97 -5.39 3.29 11.96
C PHE A 97 -5.45 4.21 13.20
N ASP A 98 -6.42 5.13 13.20
CA ASP A 98 -6.78 5.97 14.36
C ASP A 98 -7.99 5.33 15.06
N LEU A 99 -7.96 5.24 16.39
CA LEU A 99 -8.97 4.50 17.19
C LEU A 99 -10.38 5.11 17.11
N ASP A 100 -10.48 6.34 16.61
CA ASP A 100 -11.74 7.07 16.49
C ASP A 100 -12.52 6.78 15.18
N TYR A 101 -12.01 5.91 14.28
CA TYR A 101 -12.65 5.65 12.97
C TYR A 101 -12.66 4.18 12.52
N ASN A 102 -13.73 3.80 11.81
CA ASN A 102 -14.09 2.43 11.40
C ASN A 102 -13.33 1.90 10.16
N TRP A 103 -11.99 1.92 10.20
CA TRP A 103 -11.15 1.29 9.17
C TRP A 103 -10.44 0.06 9.72
N THR A 104 -10.52 -1.06 9.01
CA THR A 104 -9.77 -2.28 9.33
C THR A 104 -8.70 -2.54 8.28
N VAL A 105 -7.44 -2.61 8.70
CA VAL A 105 -6.40 -3.21 7.86
C VAL A 105 -6.49 -4.71 8.02
N SER A 106 -7.13 -5.36 7.05
CA SER A 106 -7.38 -6.80 7.12
C SER A 106 -6.10 -7.62 6.88
N PHE A 107 -5.15 -7.11 6.10
CA PHE A 107 -3.88 -7.82 5.89
C PHE A 107 -2.75 -6.90 5.39
N THR A 108 -1.55 -7.02 5.96
CA THR A 108 -0.34 -6.36 5.43
C THR A 108 0.80 -7.37 5.32
N CYS A 109 1.43 -7.44 4.14
CA CYS A 109 2.54 -8.36 3.90
C CYS A 109 3.67 -7.70 3.10
N PRO A 110 4.92 -8.17 3.26
CA PRO A 110 5.96 -7.88 2.29
C PRO A 110 5.50 -8.35 0.91
N ALA A 111 5.75 -7.54 -0.12
CA ALA A 111 5.54 -8.01 -1.49
C ALA A 111 6.46 -9.23 -1.75
N PRO A 112 6.00 -10.26 -2.49
CA PRO A 112 6.85 -11.37 -2.89
C PRO A 112 8.14 -10.87 -3.54
N VAL A 113 9.28 -11.37 -3.05
CA VAL A 113 10.64 -10.96 -3.48
C VAL A 113 11.60 -12.14 -3.47
N ASP A 114 12.62 -12.08 -4.32
CA ASP A 114 13.78 -12.96 -4.21
C ASP A 114 14.76 -12.53 -3.12
N THR A 115 14.88 -11.23 -2.75
CA THR A 115 15.56 -10.80 -1.50
C THR A 115 15.21 -9.36 -1.05
N GLY A 116 15.01 -9.14 0.26
CA GLY A 116 15.40 -7.92 1.02
C GLY A 116 14.76 -6.55 0.71
N LEU A 117 13.84 -6.40 -0.24
CA LEU A 117 13.31 -5.09 -0.63
C LEU A 117 12.31 -4.50 0.40
N PRO A 118 12.12 -3.16 0.40
CA PRO A 118 11.24 -2.49 1.36
C PRO A 118 9.75 -2.51 0.98
N HIS A 119 9.38 -3.04 -0.18
CA HIS A 119 8.02 -3.05 -0.73
C HIS A 119 7.01 -3.76 0.16
N MET A 120 5.83 -3.17 0.27
CA MET A 120 4.72 -3.67 1.08
C MET A 120 3.44 -3.69 0.27
N LYS A 121 2.58 -4.67 0.57
CA LYS A 121 1.20 -4.72 0.11
C LYS A 121 0.26 -4.70 1.32
N CYS A 122 -0.88 -4.05 1.16
CA CYS A 122 -1.89 -3.90 2.20
C CYS A 122 -3.27 -4.08 1.58
N ILE A 123 -4.16 -4.83 2.24
CA ILE A 123 -5.60 -4.79 2.02
C ILE A 123 -6.20 -4.10 3.24
N MET A 124 -7.07 -3.14 2.96
CA MET A 124 -7.86 -2.46 3.97
C MET A 124 -9.29 -2.33 3.50
N ASP A 125 -10.21 -2.38 4.44
CA ASP A 125 -11.63 -2.33 4.19
C ASP A 125 -12.34 -1.40 5.18
N THR A 126 -13.40 -0.76 4.69
CA THR A 126 -14.36 -0.02 5.51
C THR A 126 -15.75 -0.13 4.90
N THR A 127 -16.76 -0.30 5.75
CA THR A 127 -18.17 -0.31 5.34
C THR A 127 -18.81 1.07 5.38
N ASP A 128 -18.18 2.04 6.03
CA ASP A 128 -18.84 3.29 6.45
C ASP A 128 -18.58 4.47 5.52
N ILE A 129 -17.77 4.27 4.49
CA ILE A 129 -17.43 5.31 3.51
C ILE A 129 -17.87 4.84 2.14
N ASN A 130 -18.72 5.66 1.50
CA ASN A 130 -19.09 5.46 0.11
C ASN A 130 -17.89 5.75 -0.79
N GLY A 131 -17.50 4.76 -1.60
CA GLY A 131 -16.45 4.88 -2.60
C GLY A 131 -16.70 6.05 -3.55
N ASP A 132 -15.79 7.02 -3.53
CA ASP A 132 -15.70 8.07 -4.54
C ASP A 132 -14.25 8.30 -4.98
N ASP A 133 -14.04 9.26 -5.88
CA ASP A 133 -12.70 9.52 -6.41
C ASP A 133 -11.74 10.15 -5.37
N ARG A 134 -12.22 10.65 -4.21
CA ARG A 134 -11.35 11.31 -3.23
C ARG A 134 -10.55 10.27 -2.45
N LEU A 135 -9.28 10.59 -2.16
CA LEU A 135 -8.46 9.77 -1.26
C LEU A 135 -9.02 9.85 0.16
N THR A 136 -8.94 8.74 0.89
CA THR A 136 -9.39 8.70 2.26
C THR A 136 -8.27 8.97 3.24
N GLN A 137 -8.63 9.49 4.40
CA GLN A 137 -7.72 9.66 5.52
C GLN A 137 -7.10 8.31 5.93
N GLY A 138 -7.90 7.24 5.99
CA GLY A 138 -7.45 5.89 6.29
C GLY A 138 -6.37 5.39 5.34
N GLU A 139 -6.61 5.50 4.02
CA GLU A 139 -5.63 5.10 2.99
C GLU A 139 -4.29 5.78 3.20
N LEU A 140 -4.29 7.10 3.39
CA LEU A 140 -3.08 7.89 3.53
C LEU A 140 -2.34 7.60 4.84
N ILE A 141 -3.07 7.46 5.95
CA ILE A 141 -2.48 7.13 7.25
C ILE A 141 -1.81 5.76 7.19
N SER A 142 -2.48 4.74 6.64
CA SER A 142 -1.92 3.40 6.50
C SER A 142 -0.68 3.39 5.61
N ILE A 143 -0.73 4.07 4.46
CA ILE A 143 0.43 4.24 3.56
C ILE A 143 1.62 4.84 4.33
N ILE A 144 1.40 5.96 5.03
CA ILE A 144 2.45 6.68 5.75
C ILE A 144 3.04 5.82 6.88
N ASN A 145 2.20 5.17 7.68
CA ASN A 145 2.63 4.34 8.79
C ASN A 145 3.50 3.17 8.31
N ILE A 146 3.07 2.48 7.23
CA ILE A 146 3.85 1.41 6.60
C ILE A 146 5.21 1.96 6.15
N MET A 147 5.23 3.05 5.38
CA MET A 147 6.49 3.66 4.89
C MET A 147 7.44 4.03 6.03
N VAL A 148 6.94 4.70 7.06
CA VAL A 148 7.73 5.10 8.24
C VAL A 148 8.31 3.88 8.94
N GLY A 149 7.53 2.81 9.06
CA GLY A 149 7.98 1.52 9.59
C GLY A 149 9.14 0.93 8.79
N ARG A 150 8.99 0.80 7.47
CA ARG A 150 10.05 0.28 6.58
C ARG A 150 11.32 1.14 6.61
N LEU A 151 11.16 2.46 6.67
CA LEU A 151 12.27 3.41 6.81
C LEU A 151 12.91 3.40 8.21
N LYS A 152 12.30 2.75 9.21
CA LYS A 152 12.86 2.54 10.55
C LYS A 152 13.55 1.18 10.68
N THR A 153 13.16 0.17 9.88
CA THR A 153 13.71 -1.19 9.91
C THR A 153 15.21 -1.21 9.62
N LYS A 154 15.99 -1.88 10.48
CA LYS A 154 17.46 -1.94 10.38
C LYS A 154 17.95 -2.72 9.15
N SER A 155 17.32 -3.85 8.82
CA SER A 155 17.69 -4.65 7.65
C SER A 155 17.45 -3.94 6.32
N LEU A 156 16.64 -2.87 6.31
CA LEU A 156 16.28 -2.10 5.11
C LEU A 156 17.01 -0.76 4.98
N ARG A 157 18.03 -0.52 5.82
CA ARG A 157 18.81 0.73 5.81
C ARG A 157 19.47 1.08 4.48
N PRO A 158 19.86 0.11 3.61
CA PRO A 158 20.33 0.45 2.27
C PRO A 158 19.30 1.15 1.39
N HIS A 159 18.01 1.03 1.70
CA HIS A 159 16.92 1.58 0.90
C HIS A 159 16.50 2.96 1.42
N VAL A 160 16.07 3.86 0.55
CA VAL A 160 15.53 5.19 0.91
C VAL A 160 14.12 5.40 0.41
N VAL A 161 13.65 4.55 -0.50
CA VAL A 161 12.26 4.49 -0.99
C VAL A 161 11.61 3.24 -0.41
N ALA A 162 10.38 3.35 0.09
CA ALA A 162 9.60 2.23 0.60
C ALA A 162 8.22 2.20 -0.09
N PRO A 163 8.10 1.60 -1.28
CA PRO A 163 6.84 1.61 -2.01
C PRO A 163 5.77 0.75 -1.33
N VAL A 164 4.52 1.21 -1.40
CA VAL A 164 3.37 0.54 -0.82
C VAL A 164 2.28 0.41 -1.87
N MET A 165 1.74 -0.80 -2.04
CA MET A 165 0.53 -1.04 -2.81
C MET A 165 -0.64 -1.31 -1.86
N VAL A 166 -1.73 -0.59 -2.01
CA VAL A 166 -2.92 -0.71 -1.16
C VAL A 166 -4.12 -1.12 -1.99
N TYR A 167 -4.83 -2.13 -1.53
CA TYR A 167 -6.15 -2.52 -2.02
C TYR A 167 -7.14 -1.94 -1.02
N SER A 168 -7.80 -0.86 -1.43
CA SER A 168 -8.75 -0.13 -0.59
C SER A 168 -10.16 -0.55 -0.98
N VAL A 169 -10.83 -1.23 -0.07
CA VAL A 169 -12.21 -1.71 -0.22
C VAL A 169 -13.13 -0.77 0.55
N MET A 170 -14.14 -0.23 -0.12
CA MET A 170 -15.04 0.81 0.39
C MET A 170 -16.49 0.44 0.13
N GLY A 171 -17.42 1.05 0.85
CA GLY A 171 -18.85 0.80 0.72
C GLY A 171 -19.48 1.45 -0.52
N PRO A 172 -20.61 0.92 -1.03
CA PRO A 172 -20.93 -0.50 -1.10
C PRO A 172 -20.02 -1.20 -2.14
N ALA A 173 -19.21 -2.17 -1.70
CA ALA A 173 -18.34 -3.03 -2.53
C ALA A 173 -17.64 -2.33 -3.71
N HIS A 174 -16.98 -1.20 -3.44
CA HIS A 174 -16.06 -0.58 -4.38
C HIS A 174 -14.63 -0.92 -3.99
N LEU A 175 -13.76 -1.10 -4.99
CA LEU A 175 -12.34 -1.35 -4.76
C LEU A 175 -11.51 -0.39 -5.60
N ARG A 176 -10.43 0.15 -5.05
CA ARG A 176 -9.35 0.75 -5.85
C ARG A 176 -8.00 0.25 -5.41
N VAL A 177 -7.05 0.28 -6.34
CA VAL A 177 -5.66 -0.02 -6.06
C VAL A 177 -4.86 1.28 -6.06
N LEU A 178 -4.06 1.46 -5.02
CA LEU A 178 -3.14 2.58 -4.86
C LEU A 178 -1.71 2.06 -4.95
N GLU A 179 -0.85 2.79 -5.64
CA GLU A 179 0.61 2.68 -5.52
C GLU A 179 1.14 3.99 -4.93
N ALA A 180 1.90 3.90 -3.85
CA ALA A 180 2.46 5.07 -3.19
C ALA A 180 3.95 4.95 -2.89
N TYR A 181 4.64 6.08 -2.98
CA TYR A 181 6.06 6.21 -2.59
C TYR A 181 6.39 7.67 -2.27
N TYR A 182 7.39 7.89 -1.42
CA TYR A 182 7.91 9.24 -1.15
C TYR A 182 9.09 9.53 -2.09
N ASN A 183 8.99 10.58 -2.90
CA ASN A 183 10.03 10.92 -3.89
C ASN A 183 11.10 11.89 -3.36
N GLY A 184 11.12 12.15 -2.04
CA GLY A 184 12.00 13.12 -1.39
C GLY A 184 11.41 14.52 -1.23
N GLN A 185 10.31 14.83 -1.93
CA GLN A 185 9.63 16.12 -1.87
C GLN A 185 8.15 15.94 -1.54
N HIS A 186 7.47 15.05 -2.28
CA HIS A 186 6.05 14.77 -2.17
C HIS A 186 5.80 13.30 -1.88
N LEU A 187 4.72 13.03 -1.14
CA LEU A 187 4.13 11.69 -1.12
C LEU A 187 3.36 11.51 -2.43
N VAL A 188 3.89 10.68 -3.34
CA VAL A 188 3.21 10.36 -4.59
C VAL A 188 2.21 9.25 -4.32
N VAL A 189 0.95 9.46 -4.68
CA VAL A 189 -0.12 8.47 -4.60
C VAL A 189 -0.76 8.34 -5.97
N ARG A 190 -0.54 7.18 -6.59
CA ARG A 190 -1.14 6.81 -7.88
C ARG A 190 -2.34 5.92 -7.59
N LYS A 191 -3.48 6.18 -8.22
CA LYS A 191 -4.72 5.43 -7.96
C LYS A 191 -5.41 4.98 -9.24
N THR A 192 -6.01 3.81 -9.20
CA THR A 192 -6.95 3.36 -10.24
C THR A 192 -8.26 4.14 -10.13
N GLU A 193 -9.07 4.03 -11.17
CA GLU A 193 -10.51 4.27 -11.02
C GLU A 193 -11.10 3.30 -9.98
N LEU A 194 -12.30 3.62 -9.48
CA LEU A 194 -13.05 2.70 -8.63
C LEU A 194 -13.61 1.56 -9.45
N TYR A 195 -13.25 0.35 -9.08
CA TYR A 195 -13.87 -0.86 -9.56
C TYR A 195 -15.14 -1.15 -8.79
N ASP A 196 -16.23 -1.37 -9.52
CA ASP A 196 -17.48 -1.87 -8.96
C ASP A 196 -17.37 -3.39 -8.75
N MET A 197 -17.38 -3.82 -7.49
CA MET A 197 -17.26 -5.22 -7.09
C MET A 197 -18.59 -5.79 -6.58
N ARG A 198 -19.71 -5.10 -6.80
CA ARG A 198 -21.04 -5.57 -6.38
C ARG A 198 -21.47 -6.83 -7.14
N ASP A 199 -21.07 -6.91 -8.41
CA ASP A 199 -21.28 -8.07 -9.26
C ASP A 199 -20.00 -8.90 -9.38
N PHE A 200 -20.14 -10.22 -9.39
CA PHE A 200 -19.00 -11.11 -9.60
C PHE A 200 -18.44 -10.96 -11.01
N ASN A 201 -17.21 -10.45 -11.11
CA ASN A 201 -16.48 -10.31 -12.37
C ASN A 201 -15.18 -11.14 -12.31
N PRO A 202 -15.14 -12.34 -12.94
CA PRO A 202 -13.98 -13.21 -12.85
C PRO A 202 -12.72 -12.62 -13.51
N ALA A 203 -12.89 -11.80 -14.56
CA ALA A 203 -11.75 -11.16 -15.23
C ALA A 203 -11.10 -10.10 -14.33
N LEU A 204 -11.92 -9.28 -13.66
CA LEU A 204 -11.45 -8.29 -12.70
C LEU A 204 -10.83 -8.93 -11.46
N ILE A 205 -11.44 -9.99 -10.93
CA ILE A 205 -10.85 -10.78 -9.83
C ILE A 205 -9.49 -11.34 -10.27
N THR A 206 -9.40 -11.93 -11.45
CA THR A 206 -8.12 -12.44 -11.99
C THR A 206 -7.07 -11.34 -12.12
N LEU A 207 -7.46 -10.17 -12.64
CA LEU A 207 -6.57 -9.01 -12.76
C LEU A 207 -6.04 -8.58 -11.38
N LEU A 208 -6.92 -8.34 -10.42
CA LEU A 208 -6.58 -7.95 -9.05
C LEU A 208 -5.69 -9.01 -8.37
N THR A 209 -6.03 -10.30 -8.50
CA THR A 209 -5.22 -11.38 -7.95
C THR A 209 -3.82 -11.44 -8.57
N LYS A 210 -3.68 -11.25 -9.87
CA LYS A 210 -2.36 -11.21 -10.53
C LYS A 210 -1.49 -10.09 -9.96
N TRP A 211 -2.05 -8.90 -9.76
CA TRP A 211 -1.31 -7.78 -9.18
C TRP A 211 -1.00 -8.00 -7.69
N TRP A 212 -1.93 -8.59 -6.94
CA TRP A 212 -1.74 -8.94 -5.54
C TRP A 212 -0.64 -9.99 -5.31
N LEU A 213 -0.60 -11.03 -6.13
CA LEU A 213 0.42 -12.10 -6.09
C LEU A 213 1.72 -11.72 -6.83
N GLY A 214 1.71 -10.60 -7.54
CA GLY A 214 2.83 -10.06 -8.28
C GLY A 214 4.05 -9.70 -7.43
N TYR A 215 5.17 -9.45 -8.07
CA TYR A 215 6.46 -9.23 -7.42
C TYR A 215 6.78 -7.75 -7.25
N ALA A 216 7.64 -7.44 -6.29
CA ALA A 216 8.24 -6.12 -6.17
C ALA A 216 9.36 -5.89 -7.20
N VAL A 217 9.42 -4.69 -7.76
CA VAL A 217 10.44 -4.26 -8.74
C VAL A 217 10.87 -2.82 -8.50
N GLY A 218 11.87 -2.36 -9.24
CA GLY A 218 12.31 -0.96 -9.20
C GLY A 218 13.43 -0.67 -8.20
N GLU A 219 14.16 0.41 -8.45
CA GLU A 219 15.26 0.86 -7.60
C GLU A 219 14.72 1.56 -6.35
N THR A 220 15.27 1.22 -5.19
CA THR A 220 14.81 1.71 -3.88
C THR A 220 15.94 2.27 -3.02
N LYS A 221 17.20 2.13 -3.42
CA LYS A 221 18.39 2.65 -2.73
C LYS A 221 18.68 4.11 -3.08
N THR A 222 18.18 4.58 -4.23
CA THR A 222 18.33 5.96 -4.70
C THR A 222 16.99 6.54 -5.13
N LEU A 223 16.87 7.86 -5.05
CA LEU A 223 15.77 8.60 -5.69
C LEU A 223 16.06 8.76 -7.18
N THR A 224 15.82 7.71 -7.94
CA THR A 224 15.68 7.83 -9.39
C THR A 224 14.19 8.04 -9.67
N PRO A 225 13.78 9.08 -10.41
CA PRO A 225 12.39 9.16 -10.85
C PRO A 225 12.10 7.87 -11.63
N PRO A 226 11.01 7.14 -11.31
CA PRO A 226 10.66 5.95 -12.07
C PRO A 226 10.51 6.36 -13.53
N ALA A 227 11.17 5.62 -14.43
CA ALA A 227 11.03 5.87 -15.86
C ALA A 227 9.55 5.73 -16.23
N PRO A 228 9.01 6.64 -17.07
CA PRO A 228 7.64 6.55 -17.56
C PRO A 228 7.41 5.26 -18.37
#